data_AF-L7V735-F1
#
_entry.id   AF-L7V735-F1
#
_cell.length_a   1.000
_cell.length_b   1.000
_cell.length_c   1.000
_cell.angle_alpha   90.00
_cell.angle_beta   90.00
_cell.angle_gamma   90.00
#
_symmetry.space_group_name_H-M   'P 1'
#
loop_
_entity.id
_entity.type
_entity.pdbx_description
1 polymer ?
#
loop_
_entity_poly.entity_id
_entity_poly.type
_entity_poly.pdbx_seq_one_letter_code
_entity_poly.pdbx_strand_id
1 'polypeptide(L)'
;MTREEPTNFLYPFIDAQEEDPQSLLADLAASAQAKAAESLALRRSTLEANAELLDQAATEMARRFRVGGRLFTFGNGGSCTDSATLAGLFARPPIGTPATSLPAWSLTADQAIITALGNDVGFELVFARQLIARTGRRHCDRHVNQRQFTEPVDRVGRGAAAGSVHRRVRRLRRWRDGGQPERRRLLHRSVTKRASDSGVTGIVGLSVVVGDPRKGRPGSGGGMSKSAGEYLSSGPRFAEGDVIGRIESFRRRRPRLLDEHVTLAHGAGGKASAALIDAVFMEAFRNPLLESLGDGAILTLPSGERVAISTDSFVLQPRRFPGGSIGELAVHGTCNDLAVAGAVPSWISAAFVLEEGFPIEELKQIVADMADAAAKAGVQIVTGDTKVVPKGAADGLFITTTGTGIIPTGRALSADSVRPGDKVLLSGSMGDHGMAVMLARGDLAIEADIHSDTASVSPLVELLMAAAPGTRWLRDATRGGVGTVCNELAQACGFGVLLDEQRLPVAPMVNGACELLGIDPLYVANEGKFIAVVAPEEAEAGLAALQSHPLGADAAEVGEIIAEPAETVILRTGFGGTRIVDMLVGDPLPRIC
;
A
#
# COMPACT_ATOMS: atom_id res chain seq x y z
N MET A 1 -17.04 37.23 24.95
CA MET A 1 -17.82 36.36 24.05
C MET A 1 -16.85 35.37 23.42
N THR A 2 -16.50 34.34 24.18
CA THR A 2 -15.73 33.18 23.71
C THR A 2 -16.67 32.29 22.90
N ARG A 3 -16.22 31.90 21.71
CA ARG A 3 -16.96 31.00 20.79
C ARG A 3 -17.03 29.62 21.43
N GLU A 4 -18.23 29.06 21.51
CA GLU A 4 -18.46 27.64 21.84
C GLU A 4 -17.83 26.76 20.76
N GLU A 5 -16.99 25.80 21.16
CA GLU A 5 -16.48 24.77 20.26
C GLU A 5 -17.54 23.69 20.00
N PRO A 6 -17.63 23.12 18.77
CA PRO A 6 -18.76 22.28 18.34
C PRO A 6 -18.72 20.83 18.86
N THR A 7 -17.64 20.42 19.52
CA THR A 7 -17.39 19.03 19.95
C THR A 7 -18.05 18.67 21.28
N ASN A 8 -18.61 19.64 22.00
CA ASN A 8 -19.21 19.45 23.32
C ASN A 8 -20.44 18.51 23.32
N PHE A 9 -21.04 18.30 22.14
CA PHE A 9 -22.12 17.32 21.96
C PHE A 9 -21.62 15.85 21.98
N LEU A 10 -20.37 15.59 21.60
CA LEU A 10 -19.83 14.23 21.49
C LEU A 10 -19.20 13.73 22.80
N TYR A 11 -18.61 14.63 23.59
CA TYR A 11 -17.91 14.27 24.83
C TYR A 11 -18.16 15.29 25.96
N PRO A 12 -19.38 15.33 26.54
CA PRO A 12 -19.81 16.36 27.50
C PRO A 12 -19.10 16.32 28.88
N PHE A 13 -18.11 15.44 29.05
CA PHE A 13 -17.40 15.22 30.32
C PHE A 13 -15.99 15.82 30.32
N ILE A 14 -15.50 16.29 29.17
CA ILE A 14 -14.11 16.75 29.01
C ILE A 14 -13.90 18.18 29.55
N ASP A 15 -14.98 18.97 29.69
CA ASP A 15 -14.92 20.36 30.18
C ASP A 15 -15.30 20.51 31.68
N ALA A 16 -15.46 19.42 32.42
CA ALA A 16 -15.64 19.53 33.87
C ALA A 16 -14.31 19.99 34.50
N GLN A 17 -14.29 21.18 35.09
CA GLN A 17 -13.17 21.70 35.88
C GLN A 17 -12.89 20.75 37.07
N GLU A 18 -12.13 19.69 36.85
CA GLU A 18 -11.62 18.82 37.91
C GLU A 18 -10.09 18.87 37.91
N GLU A 19 -9.53 19.55 38.91
CA GLU A 19 -8.10 19.79 39.08
C GLU A 19 -7.35 18.61 39.73
N ASP A 20 -8.02 17.47 39.97
CA ASP A 20 -7.43 16.27 40.61
C ASP A 20 -7.44 15.03 39.68
N PRO A 21 -6.30 14.70 39.03
CA PRO A 21 -6.16 13.55 38.14
C PRO A 21 -6.45 12.20 38.80
N GLN A 22 -6.28 12.07 40.12
CA GLN A 22 -6.53 10.81 40.82
C GLN A 22 -8.03 10.52 40.97
N SER A 23 -8.84 11.56 41.20
CA SER A 23 -10.30 11.46 41.25
C SER A 23 -10.87 11.06 39.88
N LEU A 24 -10.41 11.72 38.81
CA LEU A 24 -10.84 11.41 37.45
C LEU A 24 -10.50 9.96 37.05
N LEU A 25 -9.30 9.48 37.37
CA LEU A 25 -8.91 8.09 37.09
C LEU A 25 -9.73 7.08 37.89
N ALA A 26 -10.09 7.40 39.14
CA ALA A 26 -10.96 6.57 39.96
C ALA A 26 -12.38 6.48 39.39
N ASP A 27 -12.95 7.61 38.94
CA ASP A 27 -14.28 7.66 38.33
C ASP A 27 -14.31 6.99 36.95
N LEU A 28 -13.24 7.15 36.16
CA LEU A 28 -13.11 6.46 34.87
C LEU A 28 -13.00 4.94 35.06
N ALA A 29 -12.22 4.50 36.06
CA ALA A 29 -12.10 3.09 36.41
C ALA A 29 -13.43 2.52 36.91
N ALA A 30 -14.15 3.25 37.77
CA ALA A 30 -15.47 2.85 38.25
C ALA A 30 -16.50 2.77 37.11
N SER A 31 -16.50 3.73 36.20
CA SER A 31 -17.36 3.74 35.00
C SER A 31 -17.05 2.58 34.06
N ALA A 32 -15.76 2.28 33.83
CA ALA A 32 -15.33 1.13 33.03
C ALA A 32 -15.75 -0.20 33.68
N GLN A 33 -15.58 -0.34 35.00
CA GLN A 33 -16.00 -1.52 35.75
C GLN A 33 -17.53 -1.70 35.73
N ALA A 34 -18.28 -0.62 35.91
CA ALA A 34 -19.74 -0.65 35.84
C ALA A 34 -20.24 -1.06 34.45
N LYS A 35 -19.69 -0.48 33.38
CA LYS A 35 -20.01 -0.86 32.00
C LYS A 35 -19.61 -2.31 31.69
N ALA A 36 -18.48 -2.77 32.22
CA ALA A 36 -18.05 -4.16 32.07
C ALA A 36 -19.02 -5.12 32.79
N ALA A 37 -19.45 -4.79 34.02
CA ALA A 37 -20.41 -5.56 34.78
C ALA A 37 -21.78 -5.61 34.09
N GLU A 38 -22.26 -4.48 33.58
CA GLU A 38 -23.50 -4.38 32.81
C GLU A 38 -23.43 -5.22 31.52
N SER A 39 -22.32 -5.13 30.77
CA SER A 39 -22.08 -5.92 29.58
C SER A 39 -22.06 -7.42 29.88
N LEU A 40 -21.43 -7.83 30.98
CA LEU A 40 -21.42 -9.23 31.44
C LEU A 40 -22.82 -9.72 31.84
N ALA A 41 -23.58 -8.91 32.59
CA ALA A 41 -24.94 -9.22 32.98
C ALA A 41 -25.86 -9.36 31.76
N LEU A 42 -25.76 -8.44 30.81
CA LEU A 42 -26.51 -8.47 29.55
C LEU A 42 -26.14 -9.69 28.69
N ARG A 43 -24.85 -10.03 28.58
CA ARG A 43 -24.41 -11.23 27.88
C ARG A 43 -24.96 -12.50 28.52
N ARG A 44 -24.91 -12.59 29.85
CA ARG A 44 -25.44 -13.75 30.59
C ARG A 44 -26.95 -13.90 30.40
N SER A 45 -27.72 -12.82 30.61
CA SER A 45 -29.18 -12.87 30.43
C SER A 45 -29.57 -13.13 28.98
N THR A 46 -28.81 -12.62 28.00
CA THR A 46 -29.03 -12.90 26.58
C THR A 46 -28.75 -14.37 26.24
N LEU A 47 -27.67 -14.96 26.78
CA LEU A 47 -27.35 -16.37 26.59
C LEU A 47 -28.43 -17.28 27.20
N GLU A 48 -28.90 -16.96 28.41
CA GLU A 48 -29.97 -17.70 29.08
C GLU A 48 -31.29 -17.60 28.32
N ALA A 49 -31.70 -16.39 27.95
CA ALA A 49 -32.97 -16.15 27.24
C ALA A 49 -33.00 -16.74 25.82
N ASN A 50 -31.83 -16.92 25.19
CA ASN A 50 -31.71 -17.43 23.82
C ASN A 50 -31.05 -18.81 23.74
N ALA A 51 -30.86 -19.51 24.85
CA ALA A 51 -30.13 -20.77 24.90
C ALA A 51 -30.69 -21.81 23.90
N GLU A 52 -32.02 -21.99 23.87
CA GLU A 52 -32.68 -22.91 22.94
C GLU A 52 -32.50 -22.50 21.47
N LEU A 53 -32.54 -21.19 21.17
CA LEU A 53 -32.36 -20.69 19.80
C LEU A 53 -30.90 -20.85 19.34
N LEU A 54 -29.95 -20.63 20.23
CA LEU A 54 -28.53 -20.81 19.97
C LEU A 54 -28.21 -22.30 19.73
N ASP A 55 -28.77 -23.20 20.52
CA ASP A 55 -28.60 -24.65 20.35
C ASP A 55 -29.20 -25.14 19.01
N GLN A 56 -30.40 -24.66 18.66
CA GLN A 56 -31.02 -24.95 17.37
C GLN A 56 -30.18 -24.44 16.20
N ALA A 57 -29.68 -23.20 16.29
CA ALA A 57 -28.83 -22.60 15.25
C ALA A 57 -27.51 -23.36 15.11
N ALA A 58 -26.84 -23.68 16.22
CA ALA A 58 -25.59 -24.44 16.23
C ALA A 58 -25.78 -25.84 15.63
N THR A 59 -26.87 -26.53 15.99
CA THR A 59 -27.20 -27.86 15.46
C THR A 59 -27.41 -27.84 13.95
N GLU A 60 -28.15 -26.85 13.43
CA GLU A 60 -28.38 -26.73 11.99
C GLU A 60 -27.11 -26.30 11.23
N MET A 61 -26.30 -25.41 11.80
CA MET A 61 -25.00 -25.04 11.24
C MET A 61 -24.07 -26.25 11.15
N ALA A 62 -23.95 -27.03 12.23
CA ALA A 62 -23.16 -28.26 12.25
C ALA A 62 -23.65 -29.26 11.19
N ARG A 63 -24.97 -29.43 11.04
CA ARG A 63 -25.56 -30.28 9.99
C ARG A 63 -25.17 -29.82 8.59
N ARG A 64 -25.15 -28.50 8.33
CA ARG A 64 -24.78 -27.91 7.02
C ARG A 64 -23.30 -28.04 6.74
N PHE A 65 -22.43 -27.80 7.71
CA PHE A 65 -20.98 -27.97 7.53
C PHE A 65 -20.62 -29.43 7.22
N ARG A 66 -21.26 -30.42 7.88
CA ARG A 66 -21.04 -31.85 7.59
C ARG A 66 -21.34 -32.25 6.14
N VAL A 67 -22.21 -31.52 5.44
CA VAL A 67 -22.53 -31.77 4.03
C VAL A 67 -21.79 -30.82 3.08
N GLY A 68 -20.72 -30.16 3.53
CA GLY A 68 -19.90 -29.26 2.72
C GLY A 68 -20.45 -27.83 2.60
N GLY A 69 -21.34 -27.43 3.51
CA GLY A 69 -21.88 -26.07 3.56
C GLY A 69 -20.82 -25.01 3.87
N ARG A 70 -21.05 -23.79 3.39
CA ARG A 70 -20.19 -22.62 3.60
C ARG A 70 -20.95 -21.54 4.36
N LEU A 71 -20.27 -20.87 5.29
CA LEU A 71 -20.83 -19.77 6.06
C LEU A 71 -20.39 -18.43 5.46
N PHE A 72 -21.36 -17.54 5.22
CA PHE A 72 -21.13 -16.16 4.87
C PHE A 72 -21.77 -15.24 5.90
N THR A 73 -20.97 -14.35 6.46
CA THR A 73 -21.43 -13.32 7.41
C THR A 73 -21.38 -11.94 6.74
N PHE A 74 -22.31 -11.05 7.07
CA PHE A 74 -22.31 -9.67 6.60
C PHE A 74 -23.00 -8.72 7.58
N GLY A 75 -22.59 -7.47 7.57
CA GLY A 75 -23.16 -6.40 8.40
C GLY A 75 -22.62 -5.02 8.02
N ASN A 76 -23.27 -3.96 8.46
CA ASN A 76 -22.85 -2.57 8.23
C ASN A 76 -22.49 -1.86 9.54
N GLY A 77 -21.70 -0.78 9.46
CA GLY A 77 -21.26 -0.03 10.65
C GLY A 77 -20.60 -0.94 11.69
N GLY A 78 -20.90 -0.76 12.98
CA GLY A 78 -20.34 -1.58 14.06
C GLY A 78 -20.63 -3.09 13.95
N SER A 79 -21.70 -3.48 13.23
CA SER A 79 -22.02 -4.89 12.99
C SER A 79 -21.08 -5.58 11.99
N CYS A 80 -20.26 -4.83 11.25
CA CYS A 80 -19.24 -5.41 10.39
C CYS A 80 -18.13 -6.12 11.20
N THR A 81 -17.84 -5.62 12.40
CA THR A 81 -16.86 -6.17 13.34
C THR A 81 -17.33 -7.52 13.88
N ASP A 82 -18.62 -7.62 14.25
CA ASP A 82 -19.22 -8.87 14.70
C ASP A 82 -19.23 -9.92 13.58
N SER A 83 -19.55 -9.49 12.35
CA SER A 83 -19.53 -10.34 11.16
C SER A 83 -18.14 -10.91 10.88
N ALA A 84 -17.11 -10.06 10.93
CA ALA A 84 -15.72 -10.47 10.75
C ALA A 84 -15.24 -11.40 11.86
N THR A 85 -15.57 -11.07 13.11
CA THR A 85 -15.22 -11.88 14.28
C THR A 85 -15.84 -13.27 14.19
N LEU A 86 -17.13 -13.36 13.85
CA LEU A 86 -17.82 -14.64 13.71
C LEU A 86 -17.21 -15.51 12.59
N ALA A 87 -16.95 -14.94 11.41
CA ALA A 87 -16.29 -15.69 10.34
C ALA A 87 -14.88 -16.15 10.75
N GLY A 88 -14.13 -15.28 11.46
CA GLY A 88 -12.82 -15.59 12.00
C GLY A 88 -12.83 -16.76 12.97
N LEU A 89 -13.76 -16.79 13.92
CA LEU A 89 -13.88 -17.88 14.91
C LEU A 89 -14.16 -19.25 14.27
N PHE A 90 -14.92 -19.29 13.18
CA PHE A 90 -15.20 -20.54 12.45
C PHE A 90 -14.04 -20.93 11.52
N ALA A 91 -13.40 -19.97 10.86
CA ALA A 91 -12.27 -20.23 9.97
C ALA A 91 -10.97 -20.54 10.72
N ARG A 92 -10.79 -20.00 11.93
CA ARG A 92 -9.60 -20.11 12.76
C ARG A 92 -10.00 -20.32 14.23
N PRO A 93 -10.43 -21.54 14.62
CA PRO A 93 -10.82 -21.81 15.99
C PRO A 93 -9.62 -21.64 16.96
N PRO A 94 -9.85 -21.23 18.22
CA PRO A 94 -8.78 -21.01 19.20
C PRO A 94 -7.88 -22.25 19.41
N ILE A 95 -6.59 -22.01 19.59
CA ILE A 95 -5.56 -23.03 19.82
C ILE A 95 -5.96 -23.93 21.00
N GLY A 96 -5.90 -25.25 20.82
CA GLY A 96 -6.26 -26.24 21.85
C GLY A 96 -7.68 -26.80 21.74
N THR A 97 -8.52 -26.29 20.83
CA THR A 97 -9.80 -26.94 20.50
C THR A 97 -9.62 -27.97 19.37
N PRO A 98 -10.19 -29.20 19.48
CA PRO A 98 -10.05 -30.25 18.46
C PRO A 98 -10.83 -29.97 17.15
N ALA A 99 -11.23 -28.71 16.89
CA ALA A 99 -12.06 -28.33 15.76
C ALA A 99 -11.22 -28.04 14.51
N THR A 100 -11.54 -28.72 13.40
CA THR A 100 -11.02 -28.38 12.07
C THR A 100 -11.58 -27.02 11.60
N SER A 101 -10.74 -26.21 10.96
CA SER A 101 -11.16 -24.98 10.26
C SER A 101 -12.40 -25.20 9.40
N LEU A 102 -13.40 -24.34 9.54
CA LEU A 102 -14.65 -24.39 8.80
C LEU A 102 -14.68 -23.32 7.71
N PRO A 103 -15.28 -23.60 6.53
CA PRO A 103 -15.31 -22.67 5.41
C PRO A 103 -16.28 -21.51 5.68
N ALA A 104 -15.76 -20.48 6.33
CA ALA A 104 -16.48 -19.27 6.76
C ALA A 104 -15.80 -18.00 6.25
N TRP A 105 -16.57 -17.06 5.71
CA TRP A 105 -16.07 -15.79 5.20
C TRP A 105 -16.98 -14.63 5.59
N SER A 106 -16.38 -13.51 6.01
CA SER A 106 -17.11 -12.26 6.12
C SER A 106 -17.09 -11.53 4.79
N LEU A 107 -18.26 -11.20 4.27
CA LEU A 107 -18.39 -10.42 3.03
C LEU A 107 -18.04 -8.94 3.25
N THR A 108 -17.85 -8.54 4.50
CA THR A 108 -17.37 -7.20 4.90
C THR A 108 -15.85 -7.12 5.02
N ALA A 109 -15.14 -8.25 4.94
CA ALA A 109 -13.69 -8.27 5.18
C ALA A 109 -12.90 -7.59 4.05
N ASP A 110 -13.45 -7.54 2.84
CA ASP A 110 -12.79 -6.93 1.69
C ASP A 110 -13.37 -5.53 1.45
N GLN A 111 -12.70 -4.54 2.02
CA GLN A 111 -13.13 -3.15 1.95
C GLN A 111 -13.10 -2.63 0.50
N ALA A 112 -12.13 -3.06 -0.32
CA ALA A 112 -12.03 -2.66 -1.72
C ALA A 112 -13.24 -3.15 -2.54
N ILE A 113 -13.69 -4.39 -2.31
CA ILE A 113 -14.90 -4.92 -2.94
C ILE A 113 -16.15 -4.17 -2.46
N ILE A 114 -16.24 -3.85 -1.16
CA ILE A 114 -17.39 -3.14 -0.59
C ILE A 114 -17.50 -1.72 -1.14
N THR A 115 -16.39 -0.98 -1.21
CA THR A 115 -16.37 0.39 -1.71
C THR A 115 -16.57 0.46 -3.21
N ALA A 116 -15.93 -0.44 -3.98
CA ALA A 116 -16.13 -0.52 -5.43
C ALA A 116 -17.59 -0.85 -5.78
N LEU A 117 -18.17 -1.88 -5.13
CA LEU A 117 -19.57 -2.23 -5.37
C LEU A 117 -20.54 -1.15 -4.85
N GLY A 118 -20.21 -0.50 -3.73
CA GLY A 118 -20.98 0.61 -3.18
C GLY A 118 -21.03 1.80 -4.14
N ASN A 119 -19.89 2.19 -4.70
CA ASN A 119 -19.76 3.30 -5.65
C ASN A 119 -20.39 2.99 -7.02
N ASP A 120 -20.12 1.81 -7.57
CA ASP A 120 -20.48 1.49 -8.96
C ASP A 120 -21.90 0.95 -9.13
N VAL A 121 -22.47 0.37 -8.07
CA VAL A 121 -23.71 -0.44 -8.16
C VAL A 121 -24.73 -0.07 -7.07
N GLY A 122 -24.28 0.60 -6.01
CA GLY A 122 -25.10 0.95 -4.85
C GLY A 122 -25.06 -0.09 -3.73
N PHE A 123 -25.17 0.42 -2.50
CA PHE A 123 -25.07 -0.36 -1.26
C PHE A 123 -26.13 -1.49 -1.13
N GLU A 124 -27.27 -1.36 -1.80
CA GLU A 124 -28.35 -2.35 -1.86
C GLU A 124 -27.88 -3.73 -2.36
N LEU A 125 -26.84 -3.77 -3.20
CA LEU A 125 -26.39 -4.99 -3.90
C LEU A 125 -25.00 -5.47 -3.47
N VAL A 126 -24.38 -4.79 -2.50
CA VAL A 126 -22.96 -4.95 -2.14
C VAL A 126 -22.63 -6.36 -1.66
N PHE A 127 -23.50 -6.99 -0.87
CA PHE A 127 -23.31 -8.35 -0.38
C PHE A 127 -23.88 -9.41 -1.34
N ALA A 128 -24.99 -9.10 -2.02
CA ALA A 128 -25.65 -10.03 -2.93
C ALA A 128 -24.74 -10.40 -4.12
N ARG A 129 -24.02 -9.43 -4.68
CA ARG A 129 -23.07 -9.70 -5.77
C ARG A 129 -21.91 -10.59 -5.34
N GLN A 130 -21.39 -10.36 -4.14
CA GLN A 130 -20.33 -11.21 -3.58
C GLN A 130 -20.81 -12.64 -3.37
N LEU A 131 -22.04 -12.82 -2.87
CA LEU A 131 -22.66 -14.15 -2.75
C LEU A 131 -22.83 -14.81 -4.12
N ILE A 132 -23.31 -14.10 -5.14
CA ILE A 132 -23.46 -14.63 -6.51
C ILE A 132 -22.11 -15.13 -7.05
N ALA A 133 -21.06 -14.32 -6.90
CA ALA A 133 -19.71 -14.65 -7.36
C ALA A 133 -19.16 -15.90 -6.66
N ARG A 134 -19.36 -16.01 -5.33
CA ARG A 134 -18.80 -17.10 -4.51
C ARG A 134 -19.62 -18.39 -4.51
N THR A 135 -20.87 -18.37 -4.96
CA THR A 135 -21.79 -19.52 -4.91
C THR A 135 -22.23 -20.07 -6.27
N GLY A 136 -21.98 -19.32 -7.37
CA GLY A 136 -22.30 -19.73 -8.74
C GLY A 136 -23.80 -19.62 -9.09
N ARG A 137 -24.09 -19.27 -10.37
CA ARG A 137 -25.45 -18.87 -10.84
C ARG A 137 -26.60 -19.87 -10.58
N ARG A 138 -26.34 -21.17 -10.34
CA ARG A 138 -27.40 -22.18 -10.16
C ARG A 138 -27.94 -22.33 -8.74
N HIS A 139 -27.30 -21.72 -7.74
CA HIS A 139 -27.68 -21.89 -6.33
C HIS A 139 -28.38 -20.68 -5.69
N CYS A 140 -28.32 -19.49 -6.31
CA CYS A 140 -28.97 -18.29 -5.77
C CYS A 140 -30.51 -18.30 -5.88
N ASP A 141 -31.08 -19.04 -6.83
CA ASP A 141 -32.55 -19.03 -7.08
C ASP A 141 -33.38 -19.72 -5.99
N ARG A 142 -32.78 -20.48 -5.07
CA ARG A 142 -33.53 -21.23 -4.04
C ARG A 142 -33.55 -20.61 -2.65
N HIS A 143 -32.70 -19.64 -2.33
CA HIS A 143 -32.57 -19.16 -0.94
C HIS A 143 -32.42 -17.65 -0.75
N VAL A 144 -32.41 -16.83 -1.81
CA VAL A 144 -32.41 -15.37 -1.67
C VAL A 144 -33.80 -14.83 -1.95
N ASN A 145 -34.60 -14.61 -0.90
CA ASN A 145 -35.88 -13.92 -1.04
C ASN A 145 -35.59 -12.42 -1.25
N GLN A 146 -35.50 -12.00 -2.52
CA GLN A 146 -35.20 -10.61 -2.92
C GLN A 146 -36.14 -9.55 -2.32
N ARG A 147 -37.29 -9.93 -1.74
CA ARG A 147 -38.24 -8.99 -1.12
C ARG A 147 -37.81 -8.39 0.21
N GLN A 148 -36.78 -8.92 0.88
CA GLN A 148 -36.29 -8.34 2.14
C GLN A 148 -35.27 -7.20 1.95
N PHE A 149 -34.85 -6.93 0.71
CA PHE A 149 -33.87 -5.88 0.37
C PHE A 149 -34.53 -4.61 -0.20
N THR A 150 -35.86 -4.44 -0.06
CA THR A 150 -36.58 -3.31 -0.71
C THR A 150 -37.65 -2.66 0.18
N GLU A 151 -37.51 -2.68 1.51
CA GLU A 151 -38.30 -1.74 2.32
C GLU A 151 -37.57 -0.39 2.41
N PRO A 152 -38.14 0.70 1.84
CA PRO A 152 -37.55 2.02 1.98
C PRO A 152 -37.66 2.49 3.43
N VAL A 153 -36.59 3.11 3.93
CA VAL A 153 -36.59 3.90 5.17
C VAL A 153 -37.37 5.20 4.91
N ASP A 154 -38.69 5.12 4.77
CA ASP A 154 -39.57 6.29 4.59
C ASP A 154 -40.67 6.28 5.66
N ARG A 155 -40.33 6.75 6.88
CA ARG A 155 -41.33 7.22 7.84
C ARG A 155 -40.77 8.06 9.01
N VAL A 156 -40.30 9.28 8.74
CA VAL A 156 -40.57 10.45 9.60
C VAL A 156 -40.65 11.70 8.70
N GLY A 157 -41.80 12.38 8.69
CA GLY A 157 -41.93 13.77 8.23
C GLY A 157 -42.27 13.98 6.76
N ARG A 158 -43.57 14.01 6.42
CA ARG A 158 -44.07 14.68 5.20
C ARG A 158 -44.08 16.19 5.43
N GLY A 159 -43.49 16.94 4.52
CA GLY A 159 -43.69 18.38 4.35
C GLY A 159 -43.37 18.84 2.92
N ALA A 160 -44.43 19.03 2.13
CA ALA A 160 -44.51 19.86 0.91
C ALA A 160 -43.82 19.43 -0.41
N ALA A 161 -44.69 19.08 -1.37
CA ALA A 161 -44.77 19.58 -2.75
C ALA A 161 -43.87 19.04 -3.90
N ALA A 162 -44.55 18.89 -5.06
CA ALA A 162 -44.10 18.59 -6.42
C ALA A 162 -43.59 17.15 -6.67
N GLY A 163 -43.94 16.43 -7.73
CA GLY A 163 -44.53 16.75 -9.02
C GLY A 163 -43.99 15.70 -10.00
N SER A 164 -44.89 14.98 -10.67
CA SER A 164 -44.67 13.85 -11.59
C SER A 164 -43.55 14.00 -12.63
N VAL A 165 -43.00 12.86 -13.13
CA VAL A 165 -43.03 12.43 -14.57
C VAL A 165 -42.39 11.02 -14.77
N HIS A 166 -43.24 10.03 -15.10
CA HIS A 166 -43.14 8.95 -16.12
C HIS A 166 -41.85 8.09 -16.31
N ARG A 167 -41.85 6.80 -16.69
CA ARG A 167 -42.81 5.67 -16.88
C ARG A 167 -42.04 4.55 -17.64
N ARG A 168 -42.54 3.30 -17.53
CA ARG A 168 -42.30 2.07 -18.34
C ARG A 168 -41.16 1.19 -17.79
N VAL A 169 -41.33 -0.12 -17.57
CA VAL A 169 -42.03 -1.12 -18.40
C VAL A 169 -42.80 -2.14 -17.54
N ARG A 170 -44.00 -2.52 -18.02
CA ARG A 170 -44.93 -3.50 -17.42
C ARG A 170 -45.16 -4.65 -18.41
N ARG A 171 -45.19 -5.90 -17.90
CA ARG A 171 -45.94 -7.12 -18.37
C ARG A 171 -45.51 -7.73 -19.72
N LEU A 172 -45.50 -9.06 -19.93
CA LEU A 172 -46.50 -10.12 -19.70
C LEU A 172 -45.80 -11.52 -19.66
N ARG A 173 -46.10 -12.42 -18.70
CA ARG A 173 -47.01 -13.63 -18.74
C ARG A 173 -46.47 -14.83 -19.56
N ARG A 174 -46.71 -16.12 -19.27
CA ARG A 174 -47.41 -16.95 -18.25
C ARG A 174 -47.14 -18.43 -18.64
N TRP A 175 -47.09 -19.36 -17.67
CA TRP A 175 -47.79 -20.68 -17.60
C TRP A 175 -47.23 -21.46 -16.38
N ARG A 176 -47.98 -21.68 -15.28
CA ARG A 176 -49.07 -22.67 -15.01
C ARG A 176 -48.65 -24.12 -15.31
N ASP A 177 -48.92 -25.14 -14.51
CA ASP A 177 -49.42 -25.37 -13.13
C ASP A 177 -49.24 -26.90 -12.93
N GLY A 178 -49.00 -27.38 -11.69
CA GLY A 178 -49.21 -28.80 -11.38
C GLY A 178 -48.43 -29.34 -10.18
N GLY A 179 -49.03 -29.30 -8.98
CA GLY A 179 -48.60 -30.08 -7.81
C GLY A 179 -48.55 -29.28 -6.51
N GLN A 180 -49.41 -29.65 -5.55
CA GLN A 180 -49.76 -28.94 -4.31
C GLN A 180 -48.58 -28.53 -3.39
N PRO A 181 -48.70 -27.41 -2.64
CA PRO A 181 -47.70 -26.98 -1.66
C PRO A 181 -48.13 -27.37 -0.24
N GLU A 182 -47.71 -28.53 0.25
CA GLU A 182 -47.66 -28.76 1.70
C GLU A 182 -46.34 -29.40 2.10
N ARG A 183 -45.81 -28.93 3.25
CA ARG A 183 -44.59 -29.36 3.95
C ARG A 183 -43.26 -28.84 3.39
N ARG A 184 -42.97 -27.57 3.72
CA ARG A 184 -41.68 -27.10 4.28
C ARG A 184 -41.80 -25.61 4.65
N ARG A 185 -42.50 -25.32 5.76
CA ARG A 185 -42.27 -24.07 6.50
C ARG A 185 -40.90 -24.25 7.19
N LEU A 186 -39.83 -23.83 6.52
CA LEU A 186 -38.53 -23.65 7.17
C LEU A 186 -38.48 -22.21 7.69
N LEU A 187 -38.24 -22.10 8.99
CA LEU A 187 -38.20 -20.88 9.77
C LEU A 187 -37.23 -19.85 9.17
N HIS A 188 -37.76 -18.81 8.53
CA HIS A 188 -37.14 -17.49 8.56
C HIS A 188 -37.78 -16.72 9.72
N ARG A 189 -37.36 -17.03 10.95
CA ARG A 189 -37.45 -16.06 12.04
C ARG A 189 -36.14 -15.29 12.01
N SER A 190 -36.15 -14.18 11.29
CA SER A 190 -35.16 -13.12 11.47
C SER A 190 -35.16 -12.74 12.94
N VAL A 191 -34.03 -12.89 13.62
CA VAL A 191 -33.78 -12.19 14.88
C VAL A 191 -33.50 -10.74 14.51
N THR A 192 -34.53 -10.03 14.06
CA THR A 192 -34.54 -8.57 13.99
C THR A 192 -34.84 -8.09 15.40
N LYS A 193 -33.80 -7.70 16.13
CA LYS A 193 -33.94 -7.03 17.42
C LYS A 193 -34.77 -5.76 17.18
N ARG A 194 -36.02 -5.70 17.67
CA ARG A 194 -36.70 -4.42 17.89
C ARG A 194 -35.99 -3.75 19.07
N ALA A 195 -34.95 -2.98 18.78
CA ALA A 195 -34.46 -1.96 19.69
C ALA A 195 -35.12 -0.64 19.28
N SER A 196 -36.41 -0.50 19.59
CA SER A 196 -37.16 0.72 19.27
C SER A 196 -37.06 1.83 20.33
N ASP A 197 -36.25 1.66 21.38
CA ASP A 197 -36.10 2.69 22.43
C ASP A 197 -34.65 3.19 22.65
N SER A 198 -33.67 2.84 21.80
CA SER A 198 -32.27 3.24 22.04
C SER A 198 -31.42 3.57 20.79
N GLY A 199 -32.03 4.12 19.73
CA GLY A 199 -31.31 4.94 18.73
C GLY A 199 -30.17 4.30 17.90
N VAL A 200 -29.97 2.98 17.89
CA VAL A 200 -28.91 2.32 17.09
C VAL A 200 -29.50 1.30 16.12
N THR A 201 -29.49 1.60 14.82
CA THR A 201 -29.86 0.68 13.73
C THR A 201 -28.61 0.07 13.08
N GLY A 202 -28.30 -1.18 13.41
CA GLY A 202 -27.34 -2.02 12.68
C GLY A 202 -28.02 -3.31 12.22
N ILE A 203 -27.78 -3.74 10.98
CA ILE A 203 -28.33 -5.00 10.43
C ILE A 203 -27.20 -6.04 10.42
N VAL A 204 -27.41 -7.17 11.12
CA VAL A 204 -26.57 -8.37 11.03
C VAL A 204 -27.30 -9.43 10.21
N GLY A 205 -26.66 -9.95 9.16
CA GLY A 205 -27.20 -11.02 8.33
C GLY A 205 -26.32 -12.27 8.31
N LEU A 206 -26.95 -13.43 8.41
CA LEU A 206 -26.30 -14.75 8.36
C LEU A 206 -26.83 -15.55 7.18
N SER A 207 -25.96 -16.09 6.32
CA SER A 207 -26.36 -16.97 5.21
C SER A 207 -25.44 -18.19 5.10
N VAL A 208 -26.04 -19.39 5.07
CA VAL A 208 -25.31 -20.66 4.89
C VAL A 208 -25.78 -21.33 3.60
N VAL A 209 -24.85 -21.56 2.66
CA VAL A 209 -25.13 -22.10 1.32
C VAL A 209 -24.55 -23.52 1.17
N VAL A 210 -25.30 -24.43 0.55
CA VAL A 210 -24.92 -25.84 0.35
C VAL A 210 -24.88 -26.16 -1.16
N GLY A 211 -23.78 -26.73 -1.66
CA GLY A 211 -23.66 -27.31 -3.00
C GLY A 211 -23.85 -28.83 -2.97
N ASP A 212 -24.46 -29.42 -4.01
CA ASP A 212 -24.72 -30.87 -4.12
C ASP A 212 -23.45 -31.63 -4.56
N PRO A 213 -22.92 -32.61 -3.79
CA PRO A 213 -21.65 -33.27 -4.12
C PRO A 213 -21.75 -34.50 -5.04
N ARG A 214 -22.90 -34.83 -5.66
CA ARG A 214 -23.04 -36.14 -6.37
C ARG A 214 -23.63 -36.05 -7.78
N LYS A 215 -22.77 -36.21 -8.80
CA LYS A 215 -22.95 -36.85 -10.15
C LYS A 215 -21.86 -36.30 -11.10
N GLY A 216 -21.04 -37.06 -11.84
CA GLY A 216 -20.90 -38.50 -12.09
C GLY A 216 -19.93 -38.72 -13.27
N ARG A 217 -19.17 -39.83 -13.24
CA ARG A 217 -18.27 -40.37 -14.29
C ARG A 217 -19.01 -40.68 -15.63
N PRO A 218 -18.29 -40.87 -16.76
CA PRO A 218 -18.88 -40.93 -18.10
C PRO A 218 -19.41 -42.33 -18.48
N GLY A 219 -20.54 -42.36 -19.20
CA GLY A 219 -21.15 -43.58 -19.74
C GLY A 219 -22.09 -43.32 -20.93
N SER A 220 -21.59 -43.69 -22.11
CA SER A 220 -22.22 -44.19 -23.36
C SER A 220 -23.65 -43.81 -23.82
N GLY A 221 -23.71 -43.23 -25.03
CA GLY A 221 -24.73 -43.40 -26.10
C GLY A 221 -26.09 -42.71 -25.89
N GLY A 222 -26.73 -42.01 -26.82
CA GLY A 222 -26.51 -41.66 -28.22
C GLY A 222 -27.84 -41.04 -28.71
N GLY A 223 -27.80 -39.91 -29.43
CA GLY A 223 -29.01 -39.25 -29.96
C GLY A 223 -28.82 -37.73 -30.11
N MET A 224 -28.67 -37.28 -31.34
CA MET A 224 -28.10 -35.98 -31.72
C MET A 224 -28.94 -34.74 -31.36
N SER A 225 -28.27 -33.79 -30.72
CA SER A 225 -28.49 -32.34 -30.87
C SER A 225 -27.17 -31.64 -30.49
N LYS A 226 -26.62 -30.82 -31.39
CA LYS A 226 -25.26 -30.25 -31.35
C LYS A 226 -24.95 -29.65 -29.96
N SER A 227 -24.08 -30.32 -29.21
CA SER A 227 -23.82 -30.03 -27.80
C SER A 227 -22.75 -28.96 -27.60
N ALA A 228 -22.86 -28.23 -26.49
CA ALA A 228 -21.90 -27.32 -25.88
C ALA A 228 -20.50 -27.92 -25.54
N GLY A 229 -20.12 -29.03 -26.18
CA GLY A 229 -18.86 -29.74 -25.98
C GLY A 229 -17.66 -29.10 -26.67
N GLU A 230 -17.83 -28.37 -27.77
CA GLU A 230 -16.72 -27.67 -28.45
C GLU A 230 -16.23 -26.42 -27.69
N TYR A 231 -17.06 -25.86 -26.79
CA TYR A 231 -16.65 -24.76 -25.89
C TYR A 231 -16.00 -25.25 -24.59
N LEU A 232 -16.14 -26.54 -24.24
CA LEU A 232 -15.57 -27.12 -23.01
C LEU A 232 -14.18 -27.72 -23.21
N SER A 233 -13.69 -27.80 -24.45
CA SER A 233 -12.29 -28.09 -24.78
C SER A 233 -11.43 -26.84 -24.97
N SER A 234 -12.01 -25.64 -24.95
CA SER A 234 -11.30 -24.36 -25.18
C SER A 234 -11.16 -23.47 -23.94
N GLY A 235 -11.63 -23.92 -22.78
CA GLY A 235 -11.39 -23.26 -21.50
C GLY A 235 -10.06 -23.71 -20.89
N PRO A 236 -9.13 -22.80 -20.58
CA PRO A 236 -7.80 -23.24 -20.19
C PRO A 236 -7.79 -23.77 -18.75
N ARG A 237 -7.25 -24.98 -18.58
CA ARG A 237 -7.01 -25.62 -17.28
C ARG A 237 -5.67 -25.08 -16.78
N PHE A 238 -5.63 -24.44 -15.61
CA PHE A 238 -4.37 -24.03 -14.99
C PHE A 238 -4.13 -24.87 -13.75
N ALA A 239 -3.02 -25.59 -13.71
CA ALA A 239 -2.41 -25.99 -12.46
C ALA A 239 -1.93 -24.71 -11.74
N GLU A 240 -1.85 -24.72 -10.41
CA GLU A 240 -1.38 -23.57 -9.61
C GLU A 240 0.02 -23.10 -10.07
N GLY A 241 0.87 -24.02 -10.53
CA GLY A 241 2.15 -23.73 -11.20
C GLY A 241 2.01 -23.02 -12.56
N ASP A 242 0.93 -23.24 -13.32
CA ASP A 242 0.65 -22.50 -14.55
C ASP A 242 0.18 -21.08 -14.25
N VAL A 243 -0.48 -20.85 -13.11
CA VAL A 243 -0.89 -19.51 -12.64
C VAL A 243 0.34 -18.72 -12.17
N ILE A 244 1.22 -19.35 -11.39
CA ILE A 244 2.50 -18.76 -10.98
C ILE A 244 3.36 -18.47 -12.22
N GLY A 245 3.52 -19.44 -13.13
CA GLY A 245 4.25 -19.25 -14.39
C GLY A 245 3.61 -18.19 -15.29
N ARG A 246 2.29 -17.99 -15.23
CA ARG A 246 1.61 -16.88 -15.93
C ARG A 246 1.84 -15.53 -15.27
N ILE A 247 1.84 -15.46 -13.94
CA ILE A 247 2.16 -14.25 -13.17
C ILE A 247 3.62 -13.86 -13.45
N GLU A 248 4.55 -14.82 -13.43
CA GLU A 248 5.95 -14.62 -13.81
C GLU A 248 6.07 -14.19 -15.28
N SER A 249 5.36 -14.84 -16.21
CA SER A 249 5.35 -14.43 -17.62
C SER A 249 4.75 -13.04 -17.83
N PHE A 250 3.85 -12.60 -16.95
CA PHE A 250 3.25 -11.27 -16.98
C PHE A 250 4.20 -10.23 -16.39
N ARG A 251 4.91 -10.56 -15.30
CA ARG A 251 5.96 -9.74 -14.69
C ARG A 251 7.15 -9.54 -15.62
N ARG A 252 7.51 -10.54 -16.42
CA ARG A 252 8.59 -10.48 -17.43
C ARG A 252 8.24 -9.69 -18.70
N ARG A 253 6.98 -9.32 -18.91
CA ARG A 253 6.61 -8.52 -20.09
C ARG A 253 7.12 -7.11 -19.91
N ARG A 254 7.75 -6.57 -20.96
CA ARG A 254 8.07 -5.15 -21.03
C ARG A 254 6.84 -4.32 -20.65
N PRO A 255 6.99 -3.35 -19.74
CA PRO A 255 5.88 -2.52 -19.35
C PRO A 255 5.33 -1.80 -20.58
N ARG A 256 4.01 -1.84 -20.75
CA ARG A 256 3.35 -1.25 -21.92
C ARG A 256 2.82 0.11 -21.55
N LEU A 257 3.25 1.13 -22.27
CA LEU A 257 2.60 2.43 -22.25
C LEU A 257 1.27 2.32 -22.99
N LEU A 258 0.16 2.34 -22.26
CA LEU A 258 -1.20 2.27 -22.82
C LEU A 258 -1.88 3.65 -22.87
N ASP A 259 -1.35 4.62 -22.14
CA ASP A 259 -1.88 5.97 -22.02
C ASP A 259 -1.60 6.80 -23.27
N GLU A 260 -2.60 7.57 -23.72
CA GLU A 260 -2.45 8.50 -24.85
C GLU A 260 -1.83 9.85 -24.42
N HIS A 261 -1.80 10.15 -23.11
CA HIS A 261 -1.35 11.42 -22.55
C HIS A 261 -0.42 11.20 -21.35
N VAL A 262 0.52 12.13 -21.14
CA VAL A 262 1.38 12.12 -19.95
C VAL A 262 0.57 12.52 -18.72
N THR A 263 0.62 11.71 -17.66
CA THR A 263 -0.05 11.96 -16.37
C THR A 263 0.98 12.11 -15.24
N LEU A 264 0.56 12.61 -14.07
CA LEU A 264 1.43 12.70 -12.89
C LEU A 264 1.98 11.34 -12.45
N ALA A 265 1.27 10.25 -12.71
CA ALA A 265 1.73 8.90 -12.39
C ALA A 265 3.02 8.54 -13.13
N HIS A 266 3.27 9.12 -14.32
CA HIS A 266 4.52 8.88 -15.05
C HIS A 266 5.74 9.57 -14.43
N GLY A 267 5.55 10.56 -13.54
CA GLY A 267 6.63 11.23 -12.81
C GLY A 267 6.86 10.68 -11.39
N ALA A 268 6.21 9.57 -11.04
CA ALA A 268 6.08 9.10 -9.67
C ALA A 268 7.11 7.99 -9.30
N GLY A 269 8.06 7.67 -10.18
CA GLY A 269 9.11 6.66 -9.92
C GLY A 269 8.62 5.20 -9.84
N GLY A 270 7.36 4.92 -10.17
CA GLY A 270 6.78 3.57 -10.11
C GLY A 270 6.69 2.88 -11.48
N LYS A 271 5.83 1.84 -11.56
CA LYS A 271 5.58 1.07 -12.79
C LYS A 271 5.22 1.94 -14.00
N ALA A 272 4.43 3.00 -13.79
CA ALA A 272 4.04 3.92 -14.86
C ALA A 272 5.24 4.73 -15.40
N SER A 273 6.15 5.17 -14.53
CA SER A 273 7.41 5.82 -14.93
C SER A 273 8.30 4.87 -15.73
N ALA A 274 8.48 3.64 -15.26
CA ALA A 274 9.27 2.63 -15.98
C ALA A 274 8.68 2.33 -17.38
N ALA A 275 7.35 2.27 -17.50
CA ALA A 275 6.67 2.08 -18.79
C ALA A 275 6.95 3.23 -19.77
N LEU A 276 6.89 4.49 -19.29
CA LEU A 276 7.17 5.66 -20.11
C LEU A 276 8.64 5.68 -20.56
N ILE A 277 9.57 5.38 -19.65
CA ILE A 277 11.02 5.35 -19.94
C ILE A 277 11.33 4.30 -21.00
N ASP A 278 10.86 3.06 -20.83
CA ASP A 278 11.16 1.97 -21.78
C ASP A 278 10.55 2.26 -23.16
N ALA A 279 9.26 2.65 -23.21
CA ALA A 279 8.52 2.77 -24.45
C ALA A 279 8.83 4.04 -25.26
N VAL A 280 9.21 5.15 -24.63
CA VAL A 280 9.42 6.42 -25.33
C VAL A 280 10.91 6.74 -25.45
N PHE A 281 11.64 6.78 -24.33
CA PHE A 281 13.01 7.26 -24.32
C PHE A 281 14.02 6.17 -24.68
N MET A 282 13.90 4.98 -24.09
CA MET A 282 14.81 3.86 -24.39
C MET A 282 14.61 3.33 -25.80
N GLU A 283 13.39 3.29 -26.32
CA GLU A 283 13.15 2.90 -27.71
C GLU A 283 13.84 3.85 -28.70
N ALA A 284 13.84 5.16 -28.42
CA ALA A 284 14.42 6.17 -29.30
C ALA A 284 15.94 6.36 -29.14
N PHE A 285 16.47 6.27 -27.92
CA PHE A 285 17.86 6.64 -27.58
C PHE A 285 18.77 5.45 -27.24
N ARG A 286 18.30 4.21 -27.46
CA ARG A 286 19.00 2.99 -27.05
C ARG A 286 20.48 3.00 -27.42
N ASN A 287 21.33 2.79 -26.42
CA ASN A 287 22.75 2.57 -26.57
C ASN A 287 23.29 1.80 -25.34
N PRO A 288 24.46 1.15 -25.44
CA PRO A 288 24.96 0.27 -24.37
C PRO A 288 25.17 0.94 -23.01
N LEU A 289 25.42 2.25 -22.97
CA LEU A 289 25.63 2.97 -21.72
C LEU A 289 24.29 3.21 -21.01
N LEU A 290 23.26 3.59 -21.78
CA LEU A 290 21.93 3.89 -21.27
C LEU A 290 21.13 2.64 -20.89
N GLU A 291 21.42 1.49 -21.51
CA GLU A 291 20.76 0.20 -21.20
C GLU A 291 21.03 -0.32 -19.78
N SER A 292 22.07 0.17 -19.11
CA SER A 292 22.35 -0.18 -17.71
C SER A 292 21.26 0.31 -16.75
N LEU A 293 20.52 1.37 -17.12
CA LEU A 293 19.44 1.98 -16.32
C LEU A 293 19.81 2.21 -14.84
N GLY A 294 21.10 2.47 -14.57
CA GLY A 294 21.61 2.82 -13.25
C GLY A 294 21.35 4.29 -12.89
N ASP A 295 21.90 4.75 -11.76
CA ASP A 295 21.78 6.15 -11.25
C ASP A 295 22.67 7.11 -12.03
N GLY A 296 23.25 6.65 -13.13
CA GLY A 296 24.16 7.42 -13.94
C GLY A 296 24.81 6.54 -15.00
N ALA A 297 25.33 7.17 -16.04
CA ALA A 297 26.12 6.48 -17.06
C ALA A 297 27.58 6.42 -16.63
N ILE A 298 28.21 5.26 -16.79
CA ILE A 298 29.64 5.07 -16.54
C ILE A 298 30.39 5.12 -17.87
N LEU A 299 31.24 6.14 -18.02
CA LEU A 299 32.07 6.36 -19.19
C LEU A 299 33.49 5.88 -18.90
N THR A 300 34.06 5.06 -19.78
CA THR A 300 35.50 4.73 -19.73
C THR A 300 36.26 5.65 -20.66
N LEU A 301 37.14 6.48 -20.11
CA LEU A 301 37.98 7.39 -20.87
C LEU A 301 39.07 6.63 -21.63
N PRO A 302 39.67 7.23 -22.69
CA PRO A 302 40.82 6.63 -23.37
C PRO A 302 42.01 6.34 -22.46
N SER A 303 42.15 7.05 -21.32
CA SER A 303 43.15 6.79 -20.29
C SER A 303 42.89 5.52 -19.46
N GLY A 304 41.68 4.95 -19.55
CA GLY A 304 41.21 3.83 -18.72
C GLY A 304 40.51 4.25 -17.43
N GLU A 305 40.54 5.53 -17.08
CA GLU A 305 39.76 6.07 -15.96
C GLU A 305 38.26 5.99 -16.25
N ARG A 306 37.47 5.76 -15.21
CA ARG A 306 36.01 5.71 -15.31
C ARG A 306 35.39 6.94 -14.67
N VAL A 307 34.45 7.54 -15.38
CA VAL A 307 33.71 8.74 -14.97
C VAL A 307 32.23 8.37 -14.91
N ALA A 308 31.56 8.72 -13.81
CA ALA A 308 30.11 8.66 -13.74
C ALA A 308 29.52 10.04 -14.09
N ILE A 309 28.41 10.03 -14.81
CA ILE A 309 27.58 11.21 -15.06
C ILE A 309 26.13 10.89 -14.69
N SER A 310 25.51 11.73 -13.86
CA SER A 310 24.07 11.67 -13.55
C SER A 310 23.44 13.04 -13.78
N THR A 311 22.13 13.05 -14.03
CA THR A 311 21.34 14.27 -14.12
C THR A 311 19.99 14.08 -13.48
N ASP A 312 19.51 15.12 -12.80
CA ASP A 312 18.21 15.07 -12.14
C ASP A 312 17.52 16.43 -12.12
N SER A 313 16.17 16.39 -12.13
CA SER A 313 15.32 17.59 -12.15
C SER A 313 14.43 17.64 -10.91
N PHE A 314 14.51 18.77 -10.21
CA PHE A 314 13.88 19.02 -8.92
C PHE A 314 12.69 19.95 -9.09
N VAL A 315 11.52 19.45 -8.69
CA VAL A 315 10.21 20.12 -8.87
C VAL A 315 9.39 20.17 -7.57
N LEU A 316 10.07 19.94 -6.44
CA LEU A 316 9.49 19.89 -5.10
C LEU A 316 8.72 21.16 -4.68
N GLN A 317 7.58 20.91 -4.04
CA GLN A 317 6.74 21.91 -3.38
C GLN A 317 6.21 21.40 -2.02
N PRO A 318 6.35 22.18 -0.93
CA PRO A 318 6.95 23.53 -0.86
C PRO A 318 8.48 23.51 -1.07
N ARG A 319 9.06 24.64 -1.50
CA ARG A 319 10.51 24.75 -1.78
C ARG A 319 11.40 24.79 -0.54
N ARG A 320 10.80 25.07 0.61
CA ARG A 320 11.40 24.98 1.93
C ARG A 320 10.51 24.12 2.78
N PHE A 321 11.13 23.23 3.54
CA PHE A 321 10.47 22.22 4.35
C PHE A 321 11.35 21.97 5.59
N PRO A 322 10.80 21.39 6.66
CA PRO A 322 11.59 21.02 7.82
C PRO A 322 12.78 20.16 7.40
N GLY A 323 14.00 20.57 7.74
CA GLY A 323 15.22 19.83 7.41
C GLY A 323 15.83 20.13 6.03
N GLY A 324 15.23 20.98 5.19
CA GLY A 324 15.96 21.47 4.02
C GLY A 324 15.22 22.36 3.03
N SER A 325 15.82 22.52 1.85
CA SER A 325 15.22 23.25 0.72
C SER A 325 15.44 22.54 -0.61
N ILE A 326 14.72 22.98 -1.65
CA ILE A 326 14.93 22.53 -3.04
C ILE A 326 16.38 22.78 -3.51
N GLY A 327 17.07 23.77 -2.94
CA GLY A 327 18.47 24.06 -3.26
C GLY A 327 19.42 23.00 -2.69
N GLU A 328 19.27 22.66 -1.41
CA GLU A 328 20.03 21.57 -0.79
C GLU A 328 19.76 20.25 -1.52
N LEU A 329 18.48 19.97 -1.77
CA LEU A 329 18.03 18.77 -2.46
C LEU A 329 18.67 18.61 -3.85
N ALA A 330 18.72 19.69 -4.64
CA ALA A 330 19.30 19.65 -5.98
C ALA A 330 20.79 19.26 -5.97
N VAL A 331 21.54 19.69 -4.95
CA VAL A 331 22.95 19.31 -4.82
C VAL A 331 23.10 17.90 -4.26
N HIS A 332 22.36 17.59 -3.19
CA HIS A 332 22.46 16.31 -2.50
C HIS A 332 22.03 15.15 -3.41
N GLY A 333 20.86 15.21 -4.07
CA GLY A 333 20.37 14.15 -4.94
C GLY A 333 21.37 13.81 -6.05
N THR A 334 21.87 14.80 -6.78
CA THR A 334 22.89 14.59 -7.82
C THR A 334 24.22 14.05 -7.27
N CYS A 335 24.63 14.45 -6.07
CA CYS A 335 25.80 13.85 -5.41
C CYS A 335 25.53 12.40 -5.00
N ASN A 336 24.32 12.08 -4.55
CA ASN A 336 23.93 10.77 -4.08
C ASN A 336 23.93 9.77 -5.23
N ASP A 337 23.32 10.11 -6.37
CA ASP A 337 23.38 9.33 -7.61
C ASP A 337 24.80 8.93 -8.00
N LEU A 338 25.72 9.90 -8.01
CA LEU A 338 27.11 9.67 -8.34
C LEU A 338 27.79 8.77 -7.30
N ALA A 339 27.52 8.99 -6.02
CA ALA A 339 28.09 8.20 -4.94
C ALA A 339 27.63 6.73 -5.01
N VAL A 340 26.34 6.49 -5.23
CA VAL A 340 25.80 5.12 -5.33
C VAL A 340 26.16 4.44 -6.66
N ALA A 341 26.44 5.20 -7.73
CA ALA A 341 27.12 4.69 -8.92
C ALA A 341 28.61 4.35 -8.68
N GLY A 342 29.13 4.66 -7.48
CA GLY A 342 30.49 4.36 -7.04
C GLY A 342 31.50 5.46 -7.37
N ALA A 343 31.09 6.61 -7.88
CA ALA A 343 31.98 7.74 -8.12
C ALA A 343 32.20 8.59 -6.88
N VAL A 344 33.34 9.26 -6.82
CA VAL A 344 33.56 10.41 -5.93
C VAL A 344 33.06 11.65 -6.69
N PRO A 345 31.97 12.30 -6.26
CA PRO A 345 31.44 13.50 -6.92
C PRO A 345 32.47 14.63 -6.92
N SER A 346 32.54 15.43 -7.98
CA SER A 346 33.51 16.53 -8.07
C SER A 346 32.91 17.82 -8.63
N TRP A 347 32.11 17.72 -9.69
CA TRP A 347 31.59 18.89 -10.40
C TRP A 347 30.12 18.74 -10.72
N ILE A 348 29.38 19.84 -10.58
CA ILE A 348 27.95 19.95 -10.88
C ILE A 348 27.72 21.11 -11.85
N SER A 349 26.83 20.93 -12.82
CA SER A 349 26.19 22.03 -13.54
C SER A 349 24.79 22.28 -12.98
N ALA A 350 24.34 23.53 -12.92
CA ALA A 350 23.00 23.89 -12.45
C ALA A 350 22.22 24.71 -13.49
N ALA A 351 21.10 24.19 -13.97
CA ALA A 351 20.18 24.87 -14.88
C ALA A 351 18.89 25.24 -14.16
N PHE A 352 18.41 26.48 -14.38
CA PHE A 352 17.22 27.03 -13.73
C PHE A 352 16.16 27.39 -14.76
N VAL A 353 14.93 26.94 -14.52
CA VAL A 353 13.72 27.43 -15.20
C VAL A 353 12.91 28.22 -14.19
N LEU A 354 12.81 29.53 -14.40
CA LEU A 354 12.17 30.49 -13.51
C LEU A 354 10.88 31.02 -14.13
N GLU A 355 9.82 31.16 -13.35
CA GLU A 355 8.60 31.82 -13.76
C GLU A 355 8.74 33.36 -13.65
N GLU A 356 8.18 34.09 -14.62
CA GLU A 356 8.09 35.54 -14.56
C GLU A 356 7.38 36.00 -13.27
N GLY A 357 8.06 36.84 -12.49
CA GLY A 357 7.56 37.34 -11.21
C GLY A 357 8.04 36.55 -9.98
N PHE A 358 8.87 35.52 -10.16
CA PHE A 358 9.50 34.80 -9.05
C PHE A 358 10.33 35.74 -8.15
N PRO A 359 10.19 35.70 -6.80
CA PRO A 359 10.89 36.63 -5.92
C PRO A 359 12.41 36.46 -5.95
N ILE A 360 13.13 37.56 -6.19
CA ILE A 360 14.61 37.56 -6.21
C ILE A 360 15.21 37.17 -4.85
N GLU A 361 14.59 37.57 -3.74
CA GLU A 361 15.09 37.22 -2.41
C GLU A 361 14.95 35.71 -2.12
N GLU A 362 13.86 35.09 -2.57
CA GLU A 362 13.69 33.64 -2.48
C GLU A 362 14.72 32.91 -3.35
N LEU A 363 14.95 33.39 -4.58
CA LEU A 363 15.99 32.84 -5.46
C LEU A 363 17.39 32.93 -4.83
N LYS A 364 17.76 34.09 -4.26
CA LYS A 364 19.05 34.27 -3.57
C LYS A 364 19.24 33.28 -2.43
N GLN A 365 18.19 33.04 -1.65
CA GLN A 365 18.22 32.09 -0.55
C GLN A 365 18.40 30.65 -1.06
N ILE A 366 17.69 30.25 -2.11
CA ILE A 366 17.83 28.92 -2.71
C ILE A 366 19.25 28.72 -3.27
N VAL A 367 19.80 29.71 -3.97
CA VAL A 367 21.17 29.65 -4.50
C VAL A 367 22.22 29.63 -3.38
N ALA A 368 21.99 30.35 -2.28
CA ALA A 368 22.85 30.28 -1.11
C ALA A 368 22.84 28.88 -0.47
N ASP A 369 21.67 28.28 -0.32
CA ASP A 369 21.52 26.89 0.17
C ASP A 369 22.28 25.90 -0.74
N MET A 370 22.19 26.04 -2.07
CA MET A 370 22.97 25.23 -3.02
C MET A 370 24.47 25.40 -2.85
N ALA A 371 24.94 26.63 -2.66
CA ALA A 371 26.37 26.91 -2.48
C ALA A 371 26.90 26.27 -1.18
N ASP A 372 26.13 26.37 -0.09
CA ASP A 372 26.48 25.75 1.19
C ASP A 372 26.46 24.22 1.11
N ALA A 373 25.46 23.63 0.45
CA ALA A 373 25.39 22.19 0.21
C ALA A 373 26.58 21.69 -0.63
N ALA A 374 26.93 22.40 -1.70
CA ALA A 374 28.06 22.05 -2.56
C ALA A 374 29.39 22.11 -1.79
N ALA A 375 29.59 23.15 -0.98
CA ALA A 375 30.77 23.29 -0.14
C ALA A 375 30.87 22.17 0.90
N LYS A 376 29.77 21.80 1.57
CA LYS A 376 29.73 20.70 2.55
C LYS A 376 29.99 19.33 1.89
N ALA A 377 29.48 19.12 0.69
CA ALA A 377 29.68 17.88 -0.08
C ALA A 377 31.06 17.81 -0.77
N GLY A 378 31.84 18.89 -0.75
CA GLY A 378 33.16 18.95 -1.40
C GLY A 378 33.11 19.02 -2.93
N VAL A 379 31.99 19.48 -3.50
CA VAL A 379 31.79 19.62 -4.95
C VAL A 379 31.76 21.07 -5.38
N GLN A 380 32.00 21.33 -6.67
CA GLN A 380 31.93 22.67 -7.25
C GLN A 380 30.81 22.76 -8.28
N ILE A 381 29.98 23.81 -8.17
CA ILE A 381 29.04 24.17 -9.24
C ILE A 381 29.84 24.99 -10.28
N VAL A 382 30.15 24.37 -11.43
CA VAL A 382 31.15 24.90 -12.38
C VAL A 382 30.55 25.53 -13.64
N THR A 383 29.28 25.26 -13.92
CA THR A 383 28.58 25.83 -15.07
C THR A 383 27.07 25.83 -14.83
N GLY A 384 26.32 26.54 -15.67
CA GLY A 384 24.87 26.61 -15.51
C GLY A 384 24.17 27.35 -16.63
N ASP A 385 22.84 27.31 -16.55
CA ASP A 385 21.95 27.98 -17.49
C ASP A 385 20.76 28.60 -16.75
N THR A 386 20.20 29.67 -17.29
CA THR A 386 18.99 30.28 -16.74
C THR A 386 18.00 30.58 -17.86
N LYS A 387 16.76 30.15 -17.66
CA LYS A 387 15.62 30.44 -18.52
C LYS A 387 14.50 31.03 -17.69
N VAL A 388 13.87 32.09 -18.22
CA VAL A 388 12.68 32.69 -17.64
C VAL A 388 11.51 32.42 -18.58
N VAL A 389 10.44 31.84 -18.04
CA VAL A 389 9.22 31.51 -18.78
C VAL A 389 8.08 32.46 -18.37
N PRO A 390 7.08 32.67 -19.24
CA PRO A 390 5.92 33.49 -18.88
C PRO A 390 5.19 32.94 -17.65
N LYS A 391 4.47 33.83 -16.97
CA LYS A 391 3.61 33.45 -15.85
C LYS A 391 2.62 32.34 -16.24
N GLY A 392 2.52 31.31 -15.40
CA GLY A 392 1.71 30.11 -15.59
C GLY A 392 2.35 29.00 -16.43
N ALA A 393 3.53 29.21 -17.01
CA ALA A 393 4.24 28.21 -17.80
C ALA A 393 5.14 27.27 -16.96
N ALA A 394 5.52 27.70 -15.77
CA ALA A 394 6.15 26.88 -14.74
C ALA A 394 5.47 27.16 -13.41
N ASP A 395 5.64 26.27 -12.44
CA ASP A 395 5.20 26.50 -11.07
C ASP A 395 6.36 27.14 -10.30
N GLY A 396 6.59 28.44 -10.52
CA GLY A 396 7.63 29.26 -9.90
C GLY A 396 9.09 28.99 -10.30
N LEU A 397 9.62 27.80 -10.01
CA LEU A 397 11.04 27.45 -10.21
C LEU A 397 11.20 25.93 -10.39
N PHE A 398 12.00 25.53 -11.37
CA PHE A 398 12.55 24.18 -11.49
C PHE A 398 14.07 24.26 -11.56
N ILE A 399 14.75 23.34 -10.88
CA ILE A 399 16.22 23.23 -10.89
C ILE A 399 16.57 21.91 -11.56
N THR A 400 17.55 21.90 -12.45
CA THR A 400 18.13 20.67 -12.99
C THR A 400 19.61 20.71 -12.75
N THR A 401 20.13 19.66 -12.12
CA THR A 401 21.56 19.51 -11.88
C THR A 401 22.08 18.30 -12.60
N THR A 402 23.29 18.44 -13.16
CA THR A 402 24.02 17.34 -13.78
C THR A 402 25.37 17.26 -13.09
N GLY A 403 25.71 16.10 -12.57
CA GLY A 403 26.92 15.86 -11.82
C GLY A 403 27.90 14.97 -12.58
N THR A 404 29.18 15.15 -12.30
CA THR A 404 30.23 14.22 -12.72
C THR A 404 31.14 13.87 -11.55
N GLY A 405 31.62 12.63 -11.57
CA GLY A 405 32.55 12.12 -10.57
C GLY A 405 33.46 11.04 -11.15
N ILE A 406 34.60 10.81 -10.47
CA ILE A 406 35.56 9.78 -10.88
C ILE A 406 35.30 8.51 -10.07
N ILE A 407 35.22 7.35 -10.73
CA ILE A 407 35.12 6.07 -10.05
C ILE A 407 36.53 5.57 -9.73
N PRO A 408 36.89 5.38 -8.44
CA PRO A 408 38.19 4.88 -8.05
C PRO A 408 38.52 3.53 -8.72
N THR A 409 39.80 3.32 -9.00
CA THR A 409 40.29 2.07 -9.60
C THR A 409 39.95 0.87 -8.72
N GLY A 410 39.46 -0.20 -9.34
CA GLY A 410 39.07 -1.43 -8.64
C GLY A 410 37.65 -1.45 -8.06
N ARG A 411 36.96 -0.30 -7.99
CA ARG A 411 35.57 -0.24 -7.51
C ARG A 411 34.60 -0.69 -8.61
N ALA A 412 33.84 -1.77 -8.40
CA ALA A 412 32.89 -2.26 -9.39
C ALA A 412 31.57 -2.64 -8.71
N LEU A 413 30.57 -1.79 -8.89
CA LEU A 413 29.22 -2.01 -8.40
C LEU A 413 28.36 -2.51 -9.56
N SER A 414 27.69 -3.64 -9.38
CA SER A 414 26.78 -4.21 -10.37
C SER A 414 25.81 -5.18 -9.70
N ALA A 415 24.56 -5.17 -10.15
CA ALA A 415 23.57 -6.17 -9.76
C ALA A 415 24.03 -7.61 -10.14
N ASP A 416 24.84 -7.76 -11.19
CA ASP A 416 25.40 -9.05 -11.61
C ASP A 416 26.39 -9.65 -10.60
N SER A 417 26.98 -8.82 -9.74
CA SER A 417 27.93 -9.26 -8.72
C SER A 417 27.23 -9.83 -7.47
N VAL A 418 25.93 -9.56 -7.32
CA VAL A 418 25.11 -9.96 -6.16
C VAL A 418 24.94 -11.47 -6.12
N ARG A 419 24.96 -12.06 -4.92
CA ARG A 419 24.82 -13.50 -4.72
C ARG A 419 23.86 -13.82 -3.56
N PRO A 420 23.21 -14.98 -3.58
CA PRO A 420 22.49 -15.48 -2.41
C PRO A 420 23.38 -15.53 -1.17
N GLY A 421 22.84 -15.10 -0.04
CA GLY A 421 23.52 -14.98 1.24
C GLY A 421 24.00 -13.56 1.56
N ASP A 422 24.18 -12.70 0.55
CA ASP A 422 24.61 -11.31 0.75
C ASP A 422 23.68 -10.54 1.68
N LYS A 423 24.25 -9.60 2.41
CA LYS A 423 23.52 -8.80 3.39
C LYS A 423 23.06 -7.49 2.78
N VAL A 424 21.84 -7.11 3.11
CA VAL A 424 21.23 -5.85 2.70
C VAL A 424 21.35 -4.88 3.87
N LEU A 425 22.16 -3.83 3.68
CA LEU A 425 22.30 -2.75 4.63
C LEU A 425 21.47 -1.55 4.15
N LEU A 426 20.85 -0.86 5.10
CA LEU A 426 20.23 0.44 4.89
C LEU A 426 21.02 1.47 5.70
N SER A 427 21.34 2.61 5.10
CA SER A 427 22.24 3.60 5.70
C SER A 427 21.63 4.43 6.83
N GLY A 428 20.33 4.30 7.12
CA GLY A 428 19.65 5.04 8.19
C GLY A 428 18.15 4.78 8.22
N SER A 429 17.40 5.62 8.94
CA SER A 429 15.93 5.57 8.99
C SER A 429 15.25 5.74 7.62
N MET A 430 13.98 5.34 7.50
CA MET A 430 13.18 5.51 6.28
C MET A 430 11.98 6.43 6.47
N GLY A 431 11.60 7.11 5.40
CA GLY A 431 10.36 7.86 5.24
C GLY A 431 10.40 9.29 5.76
N ASP A 432 11.55 9.74 6.27
CA ASP A 432 11.73 11.05 6.89
C ASP A 432 11.43 12.20 5.91
N HIS A 433 12.05 12.19 4.73
CA HIS A 433 11.86 13.23 3.72
C HIS A 433 10.41 13.33 3.26
N GLY A 434 9.82 12.21 2.83
CA GLY A 434 8.47 12.26 2.30
C GLY A 434 7.42 12.69 3.33
N MET A 435 7.58 12.30 4.60
CA MET A 435 6.70 12.77 5.67
C MET A 435 6.94 14.25 6.02
N ALA A 436 8.19 14.71 6.07
CA ALA A 436 8.52 16.11 6.31
C ALA A 436 7.91 17.04 5.24
N VAL A 437 8.03 16.66 3.96
CA VAL A 437 7.44 17.40 2.83
C VAL A 437 5.92 17.40 2.91
N MET A 438 5.31 16.25 3.22
CA MET A 438 3.85 16.14 3.34
C MET A 438 3.28 17.01 4.44
N LEU A 439 3.92 17.04 5.60
CA LEU A 439 3.51 17.91 6.72
C LEU A 439 3.71 19.39 6.36
N ALA A 440 4.80 19.72 5.65
CA ALA A 440 5.07 21.08 5.20
C ALA A 440 4.03 21.64 4.21
N ARG A 441 3.29 20.78 3.50
CA ARG A 441 2.18 21.21 2.63
C ARG A 441 0.99 21.75 3.42
N GLY A 442 0.81 21.32 4.66
CA GLY A 442 -0.25 21.81 5.54
C GLY A 442 -1.67 21.38 5.14
N ASP A 443 -1.83 20.50 4.16
CA ASP A 443 -3.14 19.97 3.74
C ASP A 443 -3.77 19.02 4.78
N LEU A 444 -2.91 18.50 5.67
CA LEU A 444 -3.25 17.59 6.73
C LEU A 444 -3.13 18.37 8.03
N ALA A 445 -4.20 18.46 8.83
CA ALA A 445 -4.19 19.11 10.14
C ALA A 445 -3.40 18.28 11.18
N ILE A 446 -2.17 17.92 10.83
CA ILE A 446 -1.24 17.09 11.57
C ILE A 446 0.04 17.91 11.72
N GLU A 447 0.45 18.14 12.96
CA GLU A 447 1.72 18.76 13.29
C GLU A 447 2.61 17.69 13.94
N ALA A 448 3.79 17.48 13.35
CA ALA A 448 4.80 16.60 13.89
C ALA A 448 6.18 17.16 13.57
N ASP A 449 7.09 17.03 14.54
CA ASP A 449 8.50 17.39 14.43
C ASP A 449 9.27 16.35 13.60
N ILE A 450 9.00 16.34 12.29
CA ILE A 450 9.66 15.46 11.31
C ILE A 450 10.46 16.33 10.36
N HIS A 451 11.75 16.05 10.27
CA HIS A 451 12.68 16.74 9.38
C HIS A 451 13.07 15.83 8.22
N SER A 452 13.20 16.41 7.04
CA SER A 452 13.75 15.75 5.87
C SER A 452 15.19 15.30 6.15
N ASP A 453 15.54 14.13 5.63
CA ASP A 453 16.87 13.54 5.76
C ASP A 453 17.84 13.98 4.64
N THR A 454 17.44 14.94 3.79
CA THR A 454 18.25 15.42 2.67
C THR A 454 19.70 15.73 3.08
N ALA A 455 20.63 14.96 2.54
CA ALA A 455 22.06 15.07 2.82
C ALA A 455 22.87 14.37 1.73
N SER A 456 24.12 14.81 1.52
CA SER A 456 25.07 14.07 0.69
C SER A 456 25.50 12.77 1.39
N VAL A 457 25.24 11.63 0.76
CA VAL A 457 25.63 10.29 1.25
C VAL A 457 27.05 9.90 0.83
N SER A 458 27.72 10.72 0.02
CA SER A 458 29.09 10.45 -0.45
C SER A 458 30.07 10.09 0.68
N PRO A 459 30.10 10.78 1.84
CA PRO A 459 30.97 10.39 2.95
C PRO A 459 30.66 9.00 3.52
N LEU A 460 29.38 8.61 3.58
CA LEU A 460 28.95 7.29 4.06
C LEU A 460 29.36 6.20 3.08
N VAL A 461 29.22 6.46 1.76
CA VAL A 461 29.65 5.52 0.72
C VAL A 461 31.16 5.29 0.81
N GLU A 462 31.97 6.33 0.97
CA GLU A 462 33.43 6.17 1.10
C GLU A 462 33.82 5.41 2.37
N LEU A 463 33.14 5.62 3.50
CA LEU A 463 33.33 4.84 4.72
C LEU A 463 32.99 3.35 4.51
N LEU A 464 31.86 3.08 3.85
CA LEU A 464 31.45 1.71 3.52
C LEU A 464 32.45 1.04 2.58
N MET A 465 32.88 1.72 1.51
CA MET A 465 33.83 1.17 0.53
C MET A 465 35.20 0.88 1.15
N ALA A 466 35.60 1.66 2.17
CA ALA A 466 36.84 1.42 2.89
C ALA A 466 36.75 0.20 3.83
N ALA A 467 35.60 0.01 4.51
CA ALA A 467 35.40 -1.07 5.48
C ALA A 467 34.93 -2.39 4.84
N ALA A 468 34.21 -2.32 3.73
CA ALA A 468 33.62 -3.42 2.97
C ALA A 468 33.92 -3.26 1.47
N PRO A 469 35.19 -3.41 1.04
CA PRO A 469 35.60 -3.23 -0.35
C PRO A 469 34.94 -4.24 -1.31
N GLY A 470 34.40 -5.34 -0.81
CA GLY A 470 33.59 -6.32 -1.52
C GLY A 470 32.11 -5.93 -1.64
N THR A 471 31.72 -4.68 -1.33
CA THR A 471 30.37 -4.16 -1.61
C THR A 471 30.03 -4.35 -3.09
N ARG A 472 28.87 -4.96 -3.36
CA ARG A 472 28.49 -5.44 -4.70
C ARG A 472 27.58 -4.48 -5.42
N TRP A 473 26.72 -3.80 -4.68
CA TRP A 473 25.69 -2.95 -5.25
C TRP A 473 25.28 -1.85 -4.26
N LEU A 474 24.93 -0.68 -4.79
CA LEU A 474 24.40 0.47 -4.07
C LEU A 474 23.29 1.13 -4.88
N ARG A 475 22.33 1.73 -4.17
CA ARG A 475 21.32 2.62 -4.75
C ARG A 475 20.75 3.52 -3.67
N ASP A 476 20.47 4.78 -3.98
CA ASP A 476 19.73 5.63 -3.07
C ASP A 476 18.23 5.29 -3.10
N ALA A 477 17.52 5.63 -2.02
CA ALA A 477 16.13 5.24 -1.81
C ALA A 477 15.16 6.43 -2.00
N THR A 478 15.26 7.12 -3.13
CA THR A 478 14.45 8.30 -3.49
C THR A 478 13.02 7.90 -3.89
N ARG A 479 12.55 8.18 -5.11
CA ARG A 479 11.16 7.93 -5.52
C ARG A 479 10.80 6.45 -5.44
N GLY A 480 9.66 6.16 -4.82
CA GLY A 480 9.21 4.78 -4.60
C GLY A 480 9.88 4.06 -3.43
N GLY A 481 10.83 4.70 -2.75
CA GLY A 481 11.43 4.26 -1.49
C GLY A 481 12.17 2.92 -1.57
N VAL A 482 12.50 2.37 -0.40
CA VAL A 482 13.21 1.10 -0.22
C VAL A 482 12.51 -0.06 -0.93
N GLY A 483 11.18 -0.10 -0.90
CA GLY A 483 10.38 -1.15 -1.53
C GLY A 483 10.57 -1.21 -3.04
N THR A 484 10.61 -0.06 -3.73
CA THR A 484 10.82 -0.01 -5.18
C THR A 484 12.25 -0.36 -5.54
N VAL A 485 13.23 0.21 -4.83
CA VAL A 485 14.65 -0.06 -5.04
C VAL A 485 15.01 -1.54 -4.84
N CYS A 486 14.46 -2.19 -3.80
CA CYS A 486 14.63 -3.63 -3.63
C CYS A 486 14.01 -4.45 -4.77
N ASN A 487 12.89 -3.99 -5.35
CA ASN A 487 12.26 -4.68 -6.48
C ASN A 487 13.09 -4.52 -7.76
N GLU A 488 13.66 -3.34 -8.00
CA GLU A 488 14.62 -3.11 -9.09
C GLU A 488 15.83 -4.02 -8.96
N LEU A 489 16.41 -4.10 -7.76
CA LEU A 489 17.51 -5.01 -7.47
C LEU A 489 17.14 -6.47 -7.73
N ALA A 490 16.00 -6.94 -7.20
CA ALA A 490 15.57 -8.33 -7.36
C ALA A 490 15.40 -8.71 -8.84
N GLN A 491 14.86 -7.79 -9.65
CA GLN A 491 14.72 -7.98 -11.09
C GLN A 491 16.08 -7.98 -11.81
N ALA A 492 16.97 -7.05 -11.44
CA ALA A 492 18.27 -6.89 -12.09
C ALA A 492 19.23 -8.05 -11.79
N CYS A 493 19.27 -8.55 -10.55
CA CYS A 493 20.16 -9.65 -10.17
C CYS A 493 19.54 -11.05 -10.39
N GLY A 494 18.24 -11.14 -10.60
CA GLY A 494 17.52 -12.41 -10.78
C GLY A 494 17.35 -13.24 -9.50
N PHE A 495 17.61 -12.65 -8.32
CA PHE A 495 17.45 -13.29 -7.01
C PHE A 495 16.29 -12.67 -6.23
N GLY A 496 15.93 -13.29 -5.10
CA GLY A 496 14.97 -12.72 -4.15
C GLY A 496 15.65 -11.80 -3.15
N VAL A 497 14.92 -10.83 -2.62
CA VAL A 497 15.36 -9.96 -1.51
C VAL A 497 14.47 -10.23 -0.31
N LEU A 498 15.05 -10.74 0.79
CA LEU A 498 14.34 -10.95 2.06
C LEU A 498 14.62 -9.79 3.00
N LEU A 499 13.61 -8.96 3.25
CA LEU A 499 13.63 -7.92 4.26
C LEU A 499 13.04 -8.43 5.57
N ASP A 500 13.53 -7.91 6.69
CA ASP A 500 13.02 -8.18 8.03
C ASP A 500 12.36 -6.93 8.61
N GLU A 501 11.03 -6.98 8.79
CA GLU A 501 10.22 -5.85 9.23
C GLU A 501 10.69 -5.29 10.57
N GLN A 502 11.16 -6.14 11.49
CA GLN A 502 11.61 -5.68 12.81
C GLN A 502 12.96 -4.97 12.77
N ARG A 503 13.73 -5.16 11.69
CA ARG A 503 15.06 -4.55 11.51
C ARG A 503 15.00 -3.27 10.69
N LEU A 504 13.87 -2.95 10.09
CA LEU A 504 13.67 -1.73 9.31
C LEU A 504 13.64 -0.51 10.25
N PRO A 505 14.61 0.42 10.16
CA PRO A 505 14.63 1.61 10.99
C PRO A 505 13.58 2.61 10.49
N VAL A 506 12.55 2.85 11.27
CA VAL A 506 11.55 3.91 11.03
C VAL A 506 11.41 4.71 12.31
N ALA A 507 11.61 6.03 12.23
CA ALA A 507 11.47 6.89 13.39
C ALA A 507 10.03 6.83 13.93
N PRO A 508 9.79 6.80 15.26
CA PRO A 508 8.44 6.65 15.82
C PRO A 508 7.43 7.68 15.31
N MET A 509 7.86 8.92 15.12
CA MET A 509 7.00 10.01 14.60
C MET A 509 6.67 9.81 13.12
N VAL A 510 7.65 9.39 12.31
CA VAL A 510 7.44 9.02 10.90
C VAL A 510 6.47 7.84 10.80
N ASN A 511 6.67 6.80 11.61
CA ASN A 511 5.76 5.65 11.63
C ASN A 511 4.34 6.06 12.01
N GLY A 512 4.19 6.91 13.04
CA GLY A 512 2.89 7.45 13.44
C GLY A 512 2.19 8.25 12.34
N ALA A 513 2.93 9.10 11.62
CA ALA A 513 2.40 9.85 10.48
C ALA A 513 1.98 8.93 9.33
N CYS A 514 2.84 7.96 8.97
CA CYS A 514 2.56 6.95 7.96
C CYS A 514 1.28 6.15 8.28
N GLU A 515 1.12 5.69 9.53
CA GLU A 515 -0.07 4.96 9.99
C GLU A 515 -1.35 5.81 9.90
N LEU A 516 -1.29 7.08 10.33
CA LEU A 516 -2.44 8.00 10.24
C LEU A 516 -2.89 8.23 8.78
N LEU A 517 -1.94 8.24 7.84
CA LEU A 517 -2.20 8.48 6.42
C LEU A 517 -2.46 7.19 5.63
N GLY A 518 -2.27 6.02 6.24
CA GLY A 518 -2.35 4.74 5.56
C GLY A 518 -1.27 4.55 4.48
N ILE A 519 -0.09 5.14 4.69
CA ILE A 519 1.06 5.07 3.79
C ILE A 519 2.07 4.07 4.37
N ASP A 520 2.56 3.14 3.55
CA ASP A 520 3.61 2.20 3.96
C ASP A 520 5.00 2.89 3.84
N PRO A 521 5.79 3.00 4.92
CA PRO A 521 7.09 3.69 4.93
C PRO A 521 8.07 3.15 3.88
N LEU A 522 7.93 1.87 3.47
CA LEU A 522 8.78 1.27 2.45
C LEU A 522 8.72 1.99 1.11
N TYR A 523 7.63 2.70 0.82
CA TYR A 523 7.43 3.39 -0.46
C TYR A 523 7.60 4.90 -0.37
N VAL A 524 7.98 5.42 0.80
CA VAL A 524 8.18 6.85 1.01
C VAL A 524 9.60 7.22 0.63
N ALA A 525 9.74 8.34 -0.09
CA ALA A 525 11.04 8.81 -0.57
C ALA A 525 11.97 9.26 0.57
N ASN A 526 13.26 9.04 0.34
CA ASN A 526 14.38 9.41 1.22
C ASN A 526 15.39 10.18 0.38
N GLU A 527 16.00 11.23 0.93
CA GLU A 527 16.91 12.12 0.19
C GLU A 527 18.32 12.20 0.80
N GLY A 528 18.61 11.30 1.75
CA GLY A 528 19.93 11.13 2.36
C GLY A 528 20.20 9.69 2.80
N LYS A 529 19.63 8.71 2.08
CA LYS A 529 19.72 7.29 2.43
C LYS A 529 19.99 6.43 1.21
N PHE A 530 20.70 5.34 1.42
CA PHE A 530 20.96 4.33 0.39
C PHE A 530 20.86 2.91 0.95
N ILE A 531 20.67 1.98 0.03
CA ILE A 531 20.71 0.54 0.25
C ILE A 531 22.02 0.01 -0.31
N ALA A 532 22.69 -0.86 0.44
CA ALA A 532 23.90 -1.56 0.02
C ALA A 532 23.71 -3.07 0.07
N VAL A 533 24.25 -3.76 -0.91
CA VAL A 533 24.42 -5.22 -0.88
C VAL A 533 25.90 -5.54 -0.65
N VAL A 534 26.20 -6.17 0.48
CA VAL A 534 27.56 -6.45 0.94
C VAL A 534 27.77 -7.94 1.14
N ALA A 535 29.02 -8.38 1.00
CA ALA A 535 29.40 -9.75 1.29
C ALA A 535 29.16 -10.06 2.80
N PRO A 536 28.69 -11.26 3.16
CA PRO A 536 28.37 -11.60 4.55
C PRO A 536 29.52 -11.40 5.52
N GLU A 537 30.74 -11.70 5.09
CA GLU A 537 31.98 -11.56 5.85
C GLU A 537 32.37 -10.09 6.12
N GLU A 538 31.86 -9.15 5.34
CA GLU A 538 32.14 -7.71 5.47
C GLU A 538 30.97 -6.92 6.06
N ALA A 539 29.79 -7.56 6.24
CA ALA A 539 28.56 -6.88 6.64
C ALA A 539 28.67 -6.17 7.99
N GLU A 540 29.28 -6.82 8.99
CA GLU A 540 29.46 -6.25 10.33
C GLU A 540 30.41 -5.05 10.30
N ALA A 541 31.53 -5.15 9.57
CA ALA A 541 32.50 -4.06 9.43
C ALA A 541 31.90 -2.88 8.66
N GLY A 542 31.19 -3.13 7.57
CA GLY A 542 30.48 -2.12 6.80
C GLY A 542 29.41 -1.40 7.62
N LEU A 543 28.60 -2.14 8.37
CA LEU A 543 27.58 -1.57 9.25
C LEU A 543 28.20 -0.71 10.35
N ALA A 544 29.24 -1.19 11.02
CA ALA A 544 29.95 -0.42 12.04
C ALA A 544 30.57 0.88 11.48
N ALA A 545 31.08 0.84 10.24
CA ALA A 545 31.61 2.02 9.58
C ALA A 545 30.51 3.06 9.31
N LEU A 546 29.33 2.64 8.84
CA LEU A 546 28.19 3.53 8.66
C LEU A 546 27.74 4.17 9.98
N GLN A 547 27.60 3.36 11.04
CA GLN A 547 27.18 3.80 12.38
C GLN A 547 28.20 4.71 13.06
N SER A 548 29.45 4.74 12.59
CA SER A 548 30.47 5.67 13.11
C SER A 548 30.26 7.11 12.67
N HIS A 549 29.42 7.34 11.66
CA HIS A 549 29.14 8.66 11.10
C HIS A 549 27.75 9.14 11.52
N PRO A 550 27.55 10.44 11.85
CA PRO A 550 26.25 10.96 12.31
C PRO A 550 25.08 10.68 11.34
N LEU A 551 25.30 10.81 10.04
CA LEU A 551 24.28 10.51 9.01
C LEU A 551 23.90 9.02 8.94
N GLY A 552 24.75 8.13 9.47
CA GLY A 552 24.56 6.68 9.45
C GLY A 552 24.28 6.08 10.82
N ALA A 553 23.99 6.90 11.84
CA ALA A 553 23.81 6.46 13.22
C ALA A 553 22.71 5.37 13.36
N ASP A 554 21.65 5.49 12.56
CA ASP A 554 20.54 4.53 12.51
C ASP A 554 20.70 3.47 11.39
N ALA A 555 21.89 3.33 10.82
CA ALA A 555 22.14 2.30 9.82
C ALA A 555 21.87 0.91 10.40
N ALA A 556 21.30 0.04 9.58
CA ALA A 556 20.90 -1.30 9.97
C ALA A 556 21.13 -2.30 8.84
N GLU A 557 21.53 -3.53 9.18
CA GLU A 557 21.30 -4.66 8.29
C GLU A 557 19.80 -5.00 8.35
N VAL A 558 19.11 -4.86 7.22
CA VAL A 558 17.66 -4.97 7.12
C VAL A 558 17.19 -6.27 6.45
N GLY A 559 18.13 -7.05 5.90
CA GLY A 559 17.76 -8.22 5.12
C GLY A 559 18.93 -8.96 4.50
N GLU A 560 18.60 -9.88 3.61
CA GLU A 560 19.56 -10.67 2.85
C GLU A 560 19.04 -11.05 1.46
N ILE A 561 19.97 -11.34 0.56
CA ILE A 561 19.67 -11.88 -0.77
C ILE A 561 19.41 -13.38 -0.65
N ILE A 562 18.30 -13.86 -1.21
CA ILE A 562 17.89 -15.26 -1.18
C ILE A 562 17.80 -15.82 -2.60
N ALA A 563 18.02 -17.12 -2.77
CA ALA A 563 17.91 -17.74 -4.08
C ALA A 563 16.47 -17.77 -4.61
N GLU A 564 15.50 -18.03 -3.73
CA GLU A 564 14.09 -18.15 -4.09
C GLU A 564 13.15 -17.57 -3.02
N PRO A 565 11.96 -17.08 -3.41
CA PRO A 565 11.49 -16.87 -4.79
C PRO A 565 12.29 -15.77 -5.51
N ALA A 566 12.76 -16.11 -6.71
CA ALA A 566 13.54 -15.21 -7.56
C ALA A 566 12.72 -13.99 -8.01
N GLU A 567 13.41 -12.91 -8.37
CA GLU A 567 12.82 -11.68 -8.90
C GLU A 567 11.69 -11.10 -8.01
N THR A 568 11.75 -11.37 -6.69
CA THR A 568 10.68 -11.02 -5.73
C THR A 568 11.25 -10.48 -4.43
N VAL A 569 10.64 -9.43 -3.90
CA VAL A 569 10.92 -8.91 -2.55
C VAL A 569 9.92 -9.49 -1.55
N ILE A 570 10.43 -10.06 -0.47
CA ILE A 570 9.64 -10.63 0.62
C ILE A 570 9.97 -9.87 1.90
N LEU A 571 8.94 -9.49 2.64
CA LEU A 571 9.06 -8.97 3.99
C LEU A 571 8.65 -10.05 4.99
N ARG A 572 9.57 -10.44 5.88
CA ARG A 572 9.27 -11.24 7.07
C ARG A 572 8.69 -10.32 8.12
N THR A 573 7.45 -10.60 8.55
CA THR A 573 6.73 -9.75 9.49
C THR A 573 7.11 -10.06 10.94
N GLY A 574 6.83 -9.13 11.84
CA GLY A 574 7.05 -9.32 13.29
C GLY A 574 6.28 -10.50 13.91
N PHE A 575 5.29 -11.06 13.20
CA PHE A 575 4.52 -12.23 13.61
C PHE A 575 5.08 -13.56 13.07
N GLY A 576 6.22 -13.54 12.38
CA GLY A 576 6.87 -14.70 11.77
C GLY A 576 6.26 -15.16 10.45
N GLY A 577 5.30 -14.41 9.90
CA GLY A 577 4.76 -14.63 8.55
C GLY A 577 5.58 -13.91 7.48
N THR A 578 5.21 -14.08 6.22
CA THR A 578 5.81 -13.35 5.10
C THR A 578 4.74 -12.67 4.25
N ARG A 579 5.06 -11.50 3.70
CA ARG A 579 4.27 -10.83 2.66
C ARG A 579 5.18 -10.44 1.48
N ILE A 580 4.59 -10.33 0.29
CA ILE A 580 5.30 -9.80 -0.88
C ILE A 580 5.27 -8.27 -0.82
N VAL A 581 6.41 -7.65 -1.09
CA VAL A 581 6.54 -6.20 -1.31
C VAL A 581 6.60 -6.01 -2.83
N ASP A 582 5.49 -5.57 -3.44
CA ASP A 582 5.42 -5.38 -4.90
C ASP A 582 5.98 -3.99 -5.27
N MET A 583 6.42 -3.81 -6.52
CA MET A 583 6.84 -2.50 -7.02
C MET A 583 5.65 -1.54 -7.04
N LEU A 584 5.91 -0.30 -6.63
CA LEU A 584 4.91 0.74 -6.51
C LEU A 584 4.24 1.03 -7.85
N VAL A 585 2.91 1.14 -7.86
CA VAL A 585 2.14 1.43 -9.09
C VAL A 585 2.18 2.94 -9.40
N GLY A 586 2.19 3.78 -8.36
CA GLY A 586 2.44 5.23 -8.43
C GLY A 586 2.71 5.78 -7.02
N ASP A 587 3.56 6.80 -6.93
CA ASP A 587 3.91 7.48 -5.67
C ASP A 587 2.63 7.97 -4.96
N PRO A 588 2.43 7.64 -3.67
CA PRO A 588 1.36 8.24 -2.87
C PRO A 588 1.50 9.77 -2.76
N LEU A 589 2.70 10.32 -2.97
CA LEU A 589 3.05 11.69 -2.69
C LEU A 589 3.58 12.40 -3.96
N PRO A 590 2.71 13.06 -4.75
CA PRO A 590 3.17 13.75 -5.96
C PRO A 590 4.13 14.88 -5.60
N ARG A 591 5.13 15.16 -6.46
CA ARG A 591 6.12 16.27 -6.32
C ARG A 591 6.92 16.25 -5.02
N ILE A 592 7.42 15.08 -4.65
CA ILE A 592 8.20 14.91 -3.42
C ILE A 592 9.68 15.25 -3.59
N CYS A 593 10.20 15.34 -4.82
CA CYS A 593 11.56 15.79 -5.11
C CYS A 593 11.62 16.56 -6.42
#